data_AF-A0A0C9XGW4-F1
#
_entry.id   AF-A0A0C9XGW4-F1
#
_cell.length_a   1.000
_cell.length_b   1.000
_cell.length_c   1.000
_cell.angle_alpha   90.00
_cell.angle_beta   90.00
_cell.angle_gamma   90.00
#
_symmetry.space_group_name_H-M   'P 1'
#
loop_
_entity.id
_entity.type
_entity.pdbx_description
1 polymer ?
#
loop_
_entity_poly.entity_id
_entity_poly.type
_entity_poly.pdbx_seq_one_letter_code
_entity_poly.pdbx_strand_id
1 'polypeptide(L)'
;MDIIASRHATQFARNWVVEGNGPLFMEFVTYRYGGLFFPSMSDSGATYHTCEEIQWMCSTQSPTRGLQRYIEEWGLTSLQELRQLDKEAKAEVDQAIEEAKTSPAHRSKGLWTDIYDKGLPFMWGWEHKEVSCFLFLRS
;
A
#
# COMPACT_ATOMS: atom_id res chain seq x y z
N MET A 1 -15.70 -2.97 -8.84
CA MET A 1 -14.47 -3.77 -8.65
C MET A 1 -14.83 -5.09 -8.01
N ASP A 2 -14.45 -6.22 -8.61
CA ASP A 2 -14.82 -7.57 -8.14
C ASP A 2 -13.59 -8.37 -7.70
N ILE A 3 -13.56 -8.74 -6.42
CA ILE A 3 -12.46 -9.47 -5.79
C ILE A 3 -12.42 -10.93 -6.26
N ILE A 4 -13.57 -11.56 -6.46
CA ILE A 4 -13.67 -12.97 -6.84
C ILE A 4 -13.19 -13.14 -8.28
N ALA A 5 -13.69 -12.30 -9.19
CA ALA A 5 -13.24 -12.29 -10.58
C ALA A 5 -11.73 -12.02 -10.68
N SER A 6 -11.22 -11.02 -9.94
CA SER A 6 -9.79 -10.70 -9.89
C SER A 6 -8.94 -11.87 -9.40
N ARG A 7 -9.40 -12.59 -8.37
CA ARG A 7 -8.72 -13.79 -7.84
C ARG A 7 -8.69 -14.91 -8.88
N HIS A 8 -9.81 -15.23 -9.50
CA HIS A 8 -9.87 -16.31 -10.50
C HIS A 8 -9.05 -15.98 -11.74
N ALA A 9 -9.12 -14.75 -12.24
CA ALA A 9 -8.29 -14.29 -13.34
C ALA A 9 -6.80 -14.43 -13.01
N THR A 10 -6.38 -13.98 -11.83
CA THR A 10 -4.99 -14.10 -11.36
C THR A 10 -4.55 -15.56 -11.24
N GLN A 11 -5.41 -16.43 -10.71
CA GLN A 11 -5.11 -17.86 -10.58
C GLN A 11 -4.93 -18.52 -11.95
N PHE A 12 -5.78 -18.20 -12.91
CA PHE A 12 -5.65 -18.66 -14.28
C PHE A 12 -4.35 -18.16 -14.92
N ALA A 13 -4.06 -16.86 -14.82
CA ALA A 13 -2.84 -16.29 -15.41
C ALA A 13 -1.57 -16.87 -14.79
N ARG A 14 -1.56 -17.14 -13.47
CA ARG A 14 -0.47 -17.85 -12.82
C ARG A 14 -0.26 -19.23 -13.42
N ASN A 15 -1.33 -20.02 -13.54
CA ASN A 15 -1.22 -21.38 -14.06
C ASN A 15 -0.72 -21.37 -15.52
N TRP A 16 -1.23 -20.45 -16.35
CA TRP A 16 -0.77 -20.26 -17.73
C TRP A 16 0.75 -20.04 -17.83
N VAL A 17 1.30 -19.14 -17.02
CA VAL A 17 2.73 -18.82 -17.03
C VAL A 17 3.56 -19.99 -16.49
N VAL A 18 3.10 -20.66 -15.44
CA VAL A 18 3.79 -21.81 -14.82
C VAL A 18 3.82 -23.03 -15.75
N GLU A 19 2.78 -23.22 -16.57
CA GLU A 19 2.71 -24.29 -17.58
C GLU A 19 3.64 -24.02 -18.79
N GLY A 20 4.29 -22.86 -18.86
CA GLY A 20 5.26 -22.54 -19.91
C GLY A 20 4.63 -21.94 -21.17
N ASN A 21 3.37 -21.51 -21.12
CA ASN A 21 2.64 -20.94 -22.27
C ASN A 21 3.04 -19.48 -22.60
N GLY A 22 4.03 -18.92 -21.89
CA GLY A 22 4.54 -17.57 -22.09
C GLY A 22 3.83 -16.50 -21.25
N PRO A 23 4.21 -15.22 -21.41
CA PRO A 23 3.64 -14.11 -20.63
C PRO A 23 2.20 -13.78 -21.07
N LEU A 24 1.41 -13.25 -20.14
CA LEU A 24 0.03 -12.80 -20.38
C LEU A 24 -0.14 -11.37 -19.85
N PHE A 25 -0.95 -10.57 -20.54
CA PHE A 25 -1.33 -9.23 -20.11
C PHE A 25 -2.72 -9.25 -19.47
N MET A 26 -2.85 -8.67 -18.29
CA MET A 26 -4.11 -8.57 -17.56
C MET A 26 -4.34 -7.14 -17.10
N GLU A 27 -5.47 -6.57 -17.48
CA GLU A 27 -5.87 -5.23 -17.08
C GLU A 27 -6.86 -5.30 -15.92
N PHE A 28 -6.50 -4.65 -14.81
CA PHE A 28 -7.39 -4.47 -13.67
C PHE A 28 -8.03 -3.08 -13.74
N VAL A 29 -9.29 -3.03 -14.17
CA VAL A 29 -10.06 -1.79 -14.16
C VAL A 29 -10.48 -1.49 -12.72
N THR A 30 -9.81 -0.51 -12.13
CA THR A 30 -10.01 -0.07 -10.74
C THR A 30 -10.19 1.44 -10.66
N TYR A 31 -10.66 1.92 -9.51
CA TYR A 31 -10.88 3.34 -9.26
C TYR A 31 -10.17 3.79 -7.99
N ARG A 32 -9.47 4.91 -8.05
CA ARG A 32 -8.76 5.49 -6.90
C ARG A 32 -9.65 6.52 -6.21
N TYR A 33 -10.20 6.16 -5.04
CA TYR A 33 -11.13 7.03 -4.29
C TYR A 33 -10.51 8.28 -3.70
N GLY A 34 -9.25 8.19 -3.26
CA GLY A 34 -8.52 9.34 -2.73
C GLY A 34 -7.90 10.17 -3.85
N GLY A 35 -7.99 11.50 -3.73
CA GLY A 35 -6.83 12.32 -4.07
C GLY A 35 -5.62 11.72 -3.37
N LEU A 36 -4.54 11.53 -4.12
CA LEU A 36 -3.38 10.72 -3.76
C LEU A 36 -2.95 10.90 -2.29
N PHE A 37 -3.14 9.87 -1.46
CA PHE A 37 -2.22 9.69 -0.35
C PHE A 37 -0.97 9.02 -0.93
N PHE A 38 0.13 9.77 -0.90
CA PHE A 38 1.54 9.42 -1.19
C PHE A 38 2.21 9.69 -2.54
N PRO A 39 1.49 9.98 -3.63
CA PRO A 39 2.08 10.85 -4.67
C PRO A 39 1.49 12.25 -4.56
N SER A 40 2.22 13.18 -3.93
CA SER A 40 1.83 14.60 -3.77
C SER A 40 0.74 14.86 -2.71
N MET A 41 1.15 15.04 -1.44
CA MET A 41 0.36 15.82 -0.44
C MET A 41 0.00 17.24 -0.96
N SER A 42 0.61 17.65 -2.07
CA SER A 42 0.38 18.89 -2.80
C SER A 42 -0.73 18.83 -3.86
N ASP A 43 -1.32 17.66 -4.17
CA ASP A 43 -2.38 17.56 -5.19
C ASP A 43 -3.72 17.21 -4.54
N SER A 44 -4.52 18.25 -4.29
CA SER A 44 -5.92 18.09 -3.91
C SER A 44 -6.68 17.59 -5.14
N GLY A 45 -6.79 16.27 -5.34
CA GLY A 45 -7.45 15.63 -6.48
C GLY A 45 -8.92 16.06 -6.77
N ALA A 46 -9.46 17.01 -6.01
CA ALA A 46 -10.68 17.77 -6.30
C ALA A 46 -10.53 18.77 -7.47
N THR A 47 -9.31 19.02 -7.96
CA THR A 47 -9.04 19.89 -9.12
C THR A 47 -9.46 19.26 -10.45
N TYR A 48 -9.48 17.91 -10.54
CA TYR A 48 -9.76 17.18 -11.78
C TYR A 48 -10.82 16.08 -11.64
N HIS A 49 -11.34 15.85 -10.44
CA HIS A 49 -12.46 14.93 -10.17
C HIS A 49 -13.53 15.62 -9.32
N THR A 50 -14.80 15.33 -9.58
CA THR A 50 -15.89 15.83 -8.75
C THR A 50 -16.07 14.94 -7.52
N CYS A 51 -16.38 15.55 -6.37
CA CYS A 51 -16.69 14.82 -5.15
C CYS A 51 -17.88 13.85 -5.36
N GLU A 52 -18.82 14.22 -6.24
CA GLU A 52 -19.99 13.41 -6.58
C GLU A 52 -19.61 12.10 -7.30
N GLU A 53 -18.68 12.16 -8.27
CA GLU A 53 -18.17 10.97 -8.96
C GLU A 53 -17.52 10.01 -7.96
N ILE A 54 -16.66 10.54 -7.08
CA ILE A 54 -15.95 9.75 -6.06
C ILE A 54 -16.96 9.08 -5.11
N GLN A 55 -17.96 9.81 -4.63
CA GLN A 55 -18.99 9.29 -3.74
C GLN A 55 -19.85 8.23 -4.45
N TRP A 56 -20.20 8.46 -5.72
CA TRP A 56 -20.93 7.50 -6.54
C TRP A 56 -20.13 6.20 -6.72
N MET A 57 -18.85 6.30 -7.08
CA MET A 57 -17.98 5.13 -7.24
C MET A 57 -17.76 4.38 -5.92
N CYS A 58 -17.67 5.09 -4.79
CA CYS A 58 -17.51 4.48 -3.47
C CYS A 58 -18.78 3.73 -3.03
N SER A 59 -19.95 4.31 -3.30
CA SER A 59 -21.22 3.69 -2.91
C SER A 59 -21.61 2.50 -3.79
N THR A 60 -21.34 2.56 -5.10
CA THR A 60 -21.79 1.56 -6.07
C THR A 60 -20.76 0.48 -6.39
N GLN A 61 -19.47 0.84 -6.50
CA GLN A 61 -18.43 -0.05 -7.04
C GLN A 61 -17.36 -0.47 -6.02
N SER A 62 -17.57 -0.18 -4.72
CA SER A 62 -16.64 -0.57 -3.67
C SER A 62 -16.40 -2.08 -3.62
N PRO A 63 -15.13 -2.55 -3.70
CA PRO A 63 -14.81 -3.97 -3.67
C PRO A 63 -15.17 -4.61 -2.33
N THR A 64 -14.97 -3.90 -1.21
CA THR A 64 -15.32 -4.39 0.13
C THR A 64 -16.82 -4.56 0.28
N ARG A 65 -17.62 -3.59 -0.18
CA ARG A 65 -19.08 -3.69 -0.13
C ARG A 65 -19.61 -4.78 -1.07
N GLY A 66 -19.00 -4.95 -2.24
CA GLY A 66 -19.31 -6.05 -3.15
C GLY A 66 -19.09 -7.41 -2.50
N LEU A 67 -17.96 -7.59 -1.81
CA LEU A 67 -17.66 -8.83 -1.09
C LEU A 67 -18.62 -9.07 0.09
N GLN A 68 -18.93 -8.03 0.88
CA GLN A 68 -19.93 -8.13 1.96
C GLN A 68 -21.28 -8.64 1.41
N ARG A 69 -21.73 -8.12 0.26
CA ARG A 69 -22.96 -8.58 -0.39
C ARG A 69 -22.91 -10.07 -0.74
N TYR A 70 -21.81 -10.56 -1.31
CA TYR A 70 -21.67 -11.99 -1.62
C TYR A 70 -21.68 -12.86 -0.36
N ILE A 71 -21.02 -12.42 0.71
CA ILE A 71 -21.00 -13.15 1.99
C ILE A 71 -22.40 -13.25 2.61
N GLU A 72 -23.17 -12.16 2.55
CA GLU A 72 -24.55 -12.11 3.01
C GLU A 72 -25.47 -12.99 2.16
N GLU A 73 -25.40 -12.89 0.83
CA GLU A 73 -26.18 -13.70 -0.11
C GLU A 73 -25.90 -15.21 0.05
N TRP A 74 -24.66 -15.58 0.37
CA TRP A 74 -24.26 -16.97 0.59
C TRP A 74 -24.46 -17.45 2.03
N GLY A 75 -24.90 -16.58 2.95
CA GLY A 75 -25.18 -16.92 4.34
C GLY A 75 -23.96 -17.43 5.12
N LEU A 76 -22.76 -17.03 4.72
CA LEU A 76 -21.50 -17.56 5.29
C LEU A 76 -21.18 -16.99 6.68
N THR A 77 -21.71 -15.82 7.03
CA THR A 77 -21.33 -15.07 8.24
C THR A 77 -22.44 -14.10 8.64
N SER A 78 -22.50 -13.76 9.93
CA SER A 78 -23.42 -12.75 10.45
C SER A 78 -22.89 -11.32 10.30
N LEU A 79 -23.78 -10.34 10.15
CA LEU A 79 -23.43 -8.91 10.14
C LEU A 79 -22.65 -8.45 11.38
N GLN A 80 -22.82 -9.13 12.52
CA GLN A 80 -22.12 -8.81 13.75
C GLN A 80 -20.66 -9.23 13.71
N GLU A 81 -20.36 -10.42 13.16
CA GLU A 81 -19.00 -10.92 12.98
C GLU A 81 -18.21 -10.04 11.99
N LEU A 82 -18.83 -9.61 10.88
CA LEU A 82 -18.19 -8.67 9.94
C LEU A 82 -17.80 -7.36 10.62
N ARG A 83 -18.71 -6.79 11.43
CA ARG A 83 -18.42 -5.56 12.19
C ARG A 83 -17.36 -5.78 13.28
N GLN A 84 -17.26 -6.98 13.82
CA GLN A 84 -16.26 -7.32 14.81
C GLN A 84 -14.87 -7.41 14.17
N LEU A 85 -14.76 -8.03 12.99
CA LEU A 85 -13.53 -8.05 12.19
C LEU A 85 -13.07 -6.63 11.82
N ASP A 86 -13.99 -5.74 11.44
CA ASP A 86 -13.65 -4.34 11.15
C ASP A 86 -13.08 -3.59 12.38
N LYS A 87 -13.53 -3.94 13.59
CA LYS A 87 -13.00 -3.36 14.83
C LYS A 87 -11.63 -3.93 15.17
N GLU A 88 -11.45 -5.23 15.02
CA GLU A 88 -10.18 -5.91 15.26
C GLU A 88 -9.09 -5.39 14.32
N ALA A 89 -9.40 -5.26 13.02
CA ALA A 89 -8.47 -4.70 12.04
C ALA A 89 -8.08 -3.24 12.37
N LYS A 90 -9.02 -2.42 12.86
CA LYS A 90 -8.71 -1.05 13.31
C LYS A 90 -7.81 -1.03 14.53
N ALA A 91 -8.08 -1.89 15.51
CA ALA A 91 -7.26 -1.99 16.72
C ALA A 91 -5.82 -2.44 16.39
N GLU A 92 -5.65 -3.37 15.46
CA GLU A 92 -4.33 -3.80 14.97
C GLU A 92 -3.57 -2.64 14.31
N VAL A 93 -4.24 -1.87 13.46
CA VAL A 93 -3.64 -0.69 12.80
C VAL A 93 -3.25 0.38 13.82
N ASP A 94 -4.12 0.66 14.79
CA ASP A 94 -3.84 1.66 15.84
C ASP A 94 -2.64 1.23 16.69
N GLN A 95 -2.52 -0.05 17.04
CA GLN A 95 -1.36 -0.59 17.74
C GLN A 95 -0.08 -0.44 16.90
N ALA A 96 -0.12 -0.81 15.62
CA ALA A 96 1.03 -0.70 14.72
C ALA A 96 1.49 0.76 14.54
N ILE A 97 0.55 1.73 14.58
CA ILE A 97 0.87 3.16 14.52
C ILE A 97 1.64 3.60 15.76
N GLU A 98 1.22 3.18 16.95
CA GLU A 98 1.93 3.53 18.19
C GLU A 98 3.32 2.88 18.26
N GLU A 99 3.45 1.64 17.80
CA GLU A 99 4.76 0.98 17.63
C GLU A 99 5.65 1.75 16.63
N ALA A 100 5.10 2.18 15.49
CA ALA A 100 5.83 2.96 14.51
C ALA A 100 6.29 4.34 15.06
N LYS A 101 5.46 5.01 15.88
CA LYS A 101 5.80 6.30 16.50
C LYS A 101 6.90 6.19 17.55
N THR A 102 6.98 5.06 18.25
CA THR A 102 8.01 4.82 19.27
C THR A 102 9.34 4.37 18.67
N SER A 103 9.36 4.00 17.39
CA SER A 103 10.57 3.61 16.68
C SER A 103 11.55 4.79 16.61
N PRO A 104 12.81 4.61 17.05
CA PRO A 104 13.80 5.67 17.00
C PRO A 104 14.13 6.03 15.55
N ALA A 105 14.46 7.30 15.32
CA ALA A 105 14.98 7.74 14.03
C ALA A 105 16.22 6.92 13.63
N HIS A 106 16.36 6.65 12.33
CA HIS A 106 17.47 5.88 11.81
C HIS A 106 18.79 6.58 12.15
N ARG A 107 19.78 5.83 12.64
CA ARG A 107 21.10 6.40 12.98
C ARG A 107 21.77 6.92 11.71
N SER A 108 22.48 8.04 11.81
CA SER A 108 23.23 8.66 10.71
C SER A 108 24.24 7.71 10.02
N LYS A 109 24.70 6.66 10.71
CA LYS A 109 25.56 5.62 10.13
C LYS A 109 24.85 4.74 9.08
N GLY A 110 23.52 4.59 9.16
CA GLY A 110 22.71 3.87 8.18
C GLY A 110 22.54 4.61 6.84
N LEU A 111 22.99 5.87 6.75
CA LEU A 111 22.96 6.60 5.48
C LEU A 111 23.87 5.97 4.40
N TRP A 112 24.90 5.25 4.83
CA TRP A 112 25.95 4.69 3.95
C TRP A 112 25.79 3.18 3.71
N THR A 113 24.78 2.55 4.31
CA THR A 113 24.48 1.13 4.14
C THR A 113 23.55 0.91 2.93
N ASP A 114 23.52 -0.31 2.39
CA ASP A 114 22.58 -0.74 1.34
C ASP A 114 22.75 -0.11 -0.06
N ILE A 115 23.93 0.44 -0.35
CA ILE A 115 24.26 1.02 -1.67
C ILE A 115 25.02 0.03 -2.55
N TYR A 116 25.95 -0.71 -1.95
CA TYR A 116 26.72 -1.77 -2.59
C TYR A 116 26.83 -2.97 -1.64
N ASP A 117 26.89 -4.18 -2.20
CA ASP A 117 26.94 -5.45 -1.46
C ASP A 117 28.12 -5.53 -0.47
N LYS A 118 29.30 -5.05 -0.90
CA LYS A 118 30.41 -4.75 0.00
C LYS A 118 30.46 -3.25 0.14
N GLY A 119 30.05 -2.72 1.30
CA GLY A 119 30.05 -1.28 1.57
C GLY A 119 31.38 -0.64 1.15
N LEU A 120 31.37 0.10 0.04
CA LEU A 120 32.54 0.81 -0.43
C LEU A 120 32.82 1.97 0.53
N PRO A 121 34.09 2.32 0.78
CA PRO A 121 34.45 3.39 1.72
C PRO A 121 34.09 4.80 1.23
N PHE A 122 33.59 4.93 -0.01
CA PHE A 122 33.21 6.18 -0.65
C PHE A 122 31.83 6.10 -1.30
N MET A 123 31.04 7.17 -1.21
CA MET A 123 29.79 7.33 -1.95
C MET A 123 29.90 8.60 -2.81
N TRP A 124 29.73 8.49 -4.12
CA TRP A 124 29.80 9.64 -5.04
C TRP A 124 31.06 10.52 -4.86
N GLY A 125 32.18 9.92 -4.43
CA GLY A 125 33.45 10.62 -4.19
C GLY A 125 33.64 11.25 -2.80
N TRP A 126 32.67 11.10 -1.89
CA TRP A 126 32.75 11.59 -0.51
C TRP A 126 33.11 10.44 0.46
N GLU A 127 34.04 10.69 1.37
CA GLU A 127 34.42 9.72 2.41
C GLU A 127 33.50 9.81 3.64
N HIS A 128 33.27 8.68 4.31
CA HIS A 128 32.44 8.59 5.53
C HIS A 128 32.86 9.58 6.64
N LYS A 129 34.13 10.02 6.66
CA LYS A 129 34.66 10.97 7.64
C LYS A 129 34.24 12.41 7.39
N GLU A 130 34.03 12.80 6.14
CA GLU A 130 33.74 14.19 5.77
C GLU A 130 32.32 14.62 6.15
N VAL A 131 31.35 13.70 6.07
CA VAL A 131 29.95 13.97 6.42
C VAL A 131 29.71 13.97 7.93
N SER A 132 30.51 13.23 8.70
CA SER A 132 30.46 13.28 10.17
C SER A 132 30.83 14.67 10.71
N CYS A 133 31.75 15.39 10.07
CA CYS A 133 32.11 16.76 10.44
C CYS A 133 30.94 17.74 10.22
N PHE A 134 30.16 17.56 9.16
CA PHE A 134 29.06 18.48 8.81
C PHE A 134 27.85 18.34 9.73
N LEU A 135 27.56 17.11 10.21
CA LEU A 135 26.46 16.84 11.13
C LEU A 135 26.73 17.36 12.55
N PHE A 136 28.00 17.39 12.98
CA PHE A 136 28.41 17.90 14.29
C PHE A 136 28.41 19.44 14.39
N LEU A 137 28.48 20.15 13.26
CA LEU A 137 28.47 21.62 13.22
C LEU A 137 27.05 22.23 13.27
N ARG A 138 25.99 21.40 13.30
CA ARG A 138 24.58 21.82 13.33
C ARG A 138 23.83 21.45 14.61
N SER A 139 24.51 20.88 15.60
CA SER A 139 24.01 20.65 16.97
C SER A 139 24.54 21.72 17.92
#